data_AF-A0A9P5UAW2-F1
#
_entry.id   AF-A0A9P5UAW2-F1
#
_cell.length_a   1.000
_cell.length_b   1.000
_cell.length_c   1.000
_cell.angle_alpha   90.00
_cell.angle_beta   90.00
_cell.angle_gamma   90.00
#
_symmetry.space_group_name_H-M   'P 1'
#
loop_
_entity.id
_entity.type
_entity.pdbx_description
1 polymer ?
#
loop_
_entity_poly.entity_id
_entity_poly.type
_entity_poly.pdbx_seq_one_letter_code
_entity_poly.pdbx_strand_id
1 'polypeptide(L)' 'MASILPVFFVLVVVTGLMVCAALFTPKGSQQVLIRTSLMLALAACYLMWMVTYLAQLHPLISPVKSLQAES' A
#
# COMPACT_ATOMS: atom_id res chain seq x y z
N MET A 1 -15.43 6.92 10.43
CA MET A 1 -16.25 6.34 9.33
C MET A 1 -15.33 5.48 8.51
N ALA A 2 -15.50 4.16 8.56
CA ALA A 2 -14.77 3.26 7.69
C ALA A 2 -15.16 3.59 6.24
N SER A 3 -14.21 4.02 5.43
CA SER A 3 -14.45 4.45 4.05
C SER A 3 -13.44 3.82 3.12
N ILE A 4 -13.87 3.50 1.91
CA ILE A 4 -13.00 2.98 0.86
C ILE A 4 -12.22 4.08 0.12
N LEU A 5 -12.54 5.36 0.38
CA LEU A 5 -11.87 6.50 -0.24
C LEU A 5 -10.34 6.49 -0.10
N PRO A 6 -9.74 6.14 1.06
CA PRO A 6 -8.28 6.07 1.20
C PRO A 6 -7.65 5.04 0.26
N VAL A 7 -8.34 3.92 -0.02
CA VAL A 7 -7.85 2.88 -0.93
C VAL A 7 -7.67 3.45 -2.34
N PHE A 8 -8.70 4.13 -2.86
CA PHE A 8 -8.64 4.74 -4.18
C PHE A 8 -7.64 5.89 -4.25
N PHE A 9 -7.55 6.71 -3.20
CA PHE A 9 -6.57 7.80 -3.15
C PHE A 9 -5.14 7.27 -3.25
N VAL A 10 -4.78 6.29 -2.41
CA VAL A 10 -3.43 5.70 -2.43
C VAL A 10 -3.18 4.95 -3.74
N LEU A 11 -4.20 4.29 -4.32
CA LEU A 11 -4.08 3.66 -5.64
C LEU A 11 -3.69 4.66 -6.73
N VAL A 12 -4.35 5.82 -6.78
CA VAL A 12 -4.04 6.88 -7.75
C VAL A 12 -2.61 7.41 -7.56
N VAL A 13 -2.19 7.61 -6.30
CA VAL A 13 -0.82 8.04 -5.99
C VAL A 13 0.20 7.00 -6.46
N VAL A 14 0.00 5.72 -6.12
CA VAL A 14 0.93 4.63 -6.46
C VAL A 14 1.01 4.44 -7.97
N THR A 15 -0.12 4.40 -8.67
CA THR A 15 -0.15 4.27 -10.13
C THR A 15 0.50 5.49 -10.81
N GLY A 16 0.30 6.70 -10.29
CA GLY A 16 1.01 7.90 -10.72
C GLY A 16 2.53 7.77 -10.56
N LEU A 17 3.01 7.26 -9.42
CA LEU A 17 4.43 7.00 -9.19
C LEU A 17 4.98 5.93 -10.14
N MET A 18 4.21 4.89 -10.47
CA MET A 18 4.61 3.88 -11.44
C MET A 18 4.75 4.47 -12.85
N VAL A 19 3.86 5.39 -13.26
CA VAL A 19 3.97 6.12 -14.52
C VAL A 19 5.22 7.01 -14.51
N CYS A 20 5.48 7.73 -13.41
CA CYS A 20 6.70 8.50 -13.27
C CYS A 20 7.95 7.62 -13.38
N ALA A 21 7.97 6.45 -12.71
CA ALA A 21 9.08 5.51 -12.84
C ALA A 21 9.24 5.01 -14.29
N ALA A 22 8.15 4.81 -15.04
CA ALA A 22 8.22 4.41 -16.44
C ALA A 22 8.88 5.48 -17.33
N LEU A 23 8.54 6.76 -17.11
CA LEU A 23 8.94 7.87 -17.96
C LEU A 23 10.31 8.45 -17.59
N PHE A 24 10.64 8.51 -16.30
CA PHE A 24 11.84 9.16 -15.79
C PHE A 24 13.02 8.21 -15.53
N THR A 25 12.89 6.90 -15.79
CA THR A 25 14.04 5.98 -15.66
C THR A 25 15.07 6.26 -16.77
N PRO A 26 16.34 6.61 -16.42
CA PRO A 26 17.37 6.95 -17.39
C PRO A 26 17.70 5.78 -18.32
N LYS A 27 18.06 6.10 -19.56
CA LYS A 27 18.45 5.10 -20.56
C LYS A 27 19.80 4.49 -20.20
N GLY A 28 19.85 3.17 -20.13
CA GLY A 28 21.07 2.42 -19.78
C GLY A 28 20.84 0.91 -19.88
N SER A 29 21.91 0.12 -19.75
CA SER A 29 21.85 -1.34 -19.83
C SER A 29 20.84 -1.95 -18.83
N GLN A 30 20.75 -1.36 -17.64
CA GLN A 30 19.89 -1.83 -16.55
C GLN A 30 18.52 -1.13 -16.51
N GLN A 31 18.13 -0.37 -17.54
CA GLN A 31 16.91 0.44 -17.53
C GLN A 31 15.65 -0.40 -17.30
N VAL A 32 15.54 -1.55 -17.97
CA VAL A 32 14.38 -2.44 -17.81
C VAL A 32 14.31 -2.98 -16.39
N LEU A 33 15.45 -3.42 -15.84
CA LEU A 33 15.53 -3.97 -14.49
C LEU A 33 15.13 -2.94 -13.42
N ILE A 34 15.61 -1.71 -13.53
CA ILE A 34 15.27 -0.63 -12.59
C ILE A 34 13.79 -0.28 -12.71
N ARG A 35 13.28 -0.12 -13.93
CA ARG A 35 11.86 0.20 -14.16
C ARG A 35 10.93 -0.86 -13.59
N THR A 36 11.21 -2.15 -13.86
CA THR A 36 10.34 -3.24 -13.42
C THR A 36 10.47 -3.53 -11.93
N SER A 37 11.67 -3.43 -11.35
CA SER A 37 11.86 -3.60 -9.90
C SER A 37 11.14 -2.53 -9.09
N LEU A 38 11.21 -1.26 -9.50
CA LEU A 38 10.48 -0.15 -8.88
C LEU A 38 8.96 -0.35 -8.98
N MET A 39 8.46 -0.71 -10.17
CA MET A 39 7.04 -0.98 -10.38
C MET A 39 6.53 -2.14 -9.51
N LEU A 40 7.29 -3.23 -9.44
CA LEU A 40 6.92 -4.40 -8.65
C LEU A 40 6.92 -4.10 -7.15
N ALA A 41 7.93 -3.37 -6.66
CA ALA A 41 8.02 -2.97 -5.26
C ALA A 41 6.84 -2.08 -4.86
N LEU A 42 6.51 -1.07 -5.67
CA LEU A 42 5.36 -0.18 -5.44
C LEU A 42 4.03 -0.95 -5.42
N ALA A 43 3.85 -1.89 -6.36
CA ALA A 43 2.66 -2.73 -6.40
C ALA A 43 2.55 -3.64 -5.16
N ALA A 44 3.64 -4.29 -4.75
CA ALA A 44 3.67 -5.15 -3.57
C ALA A 44 3.38 -4.38 -2.28
N CYS A 45 4.01 -3.21 -2.08
CA CYS A 45 3.74 -2.35 -0.93
C CYS A 45 2.29 -1.89 -0.88
N TYR A 46 1.71 -1.50 -2.03
CA TYR A 46 0.31 -1.11 -2.11
C TYR A 46 -0.63 -2.26 -1.76
N LEU A 47 -0.41 -3.46 -2.30
CA LEU A 47 -1.26 -4.63 -2.02
C LEU A 47 -1.21 -5.01 -0.53
N MET A 48 -0.02 -5.06 0.07
CA MET A 48 0.14 -5.34 1.50
C MET A 48 -0.64 -4.32 2.34
N TRP A 49 -0.48 -3.02 2.06
CA TRP A 49 -1.19 -1.96 2.77
C TRP A 49 -2.71 -2.04 2.56
N MET A 50 -3.17 -2.22 1.32
CA MET A 50 -4.58 -2.30 0.99
C MET A 50 -5.26 -3.46 1.72
N VAL A 51 -4.66 -4.65 1.71
CA VAL A 51 -5.23 -5.84 2.35
C VAL A 51 -5.35 -5.65 3.87
N THR A 52 -4.29 -5.14 4.51
CA THR A 52 -4.30 -4.88 5.96
C THR A 52 -5.32 -3.80 6.36
N TYR A 53 -5.50 -2.77 5.53
CA TYR A 53 -6.54 -1.76 5.74
C TYR A 53 -7.96 -2.35 5.57
N LEU A 54 -8.20 -3.12 4.51
CA LEU A 54 -9.50 -3.74 4.25
C LEU A 54 -9.92 -4.71 5.35
N ALA A 55 -8.96 -5.43 5.94
CA ALA A 55 -9.21 -6.32 7.09
C ALA A 55 -9.77 -5.57 8.32
N GLN A 56 -9.50 -4.27 8.44
CA GLN A 56 -9.95 -3.43 9.55
C GLN A 56 -11.20 -2.61 9.24
N LEU A 57 -11.69 -2.59 7.99
CA LEU A 57 -12.78 -1.70 7.56
C LEU A 57 -14.13 -2.06 8.22
N HIS A 58 -14.42 -3.36 8.34
CA HIS A 58 -15.62 -3.88 8.99
C HIS A 58 -15.22 -5.01 9.95
N PRO A 59 -14.68 -4.68 11.14
CA PRO A 59 -14.14 -5.69 12.03
C PRO A 59 -15.26 -6.53 12.66
N LEU A 60 -15.12 -7.85 12.60
CA LEU A 60 -16.02 -8.80 13.28
C LEU A 60 -15.63 -9.03 14.74
N ILE A 61 -14.38 -8.73 15.09
CA ILE A 61 -13.80 -8.94 16.42
C ILE A 61 -13.44 -7.57 16.98
N SER A 62 -13.82 -7.33 18.23
CA SER A 62 -13.47 -6.12 18.97
C SER A 62 -12.30 -6.40 19.93
N PRO A 63 -11.41 -5.42 20.19
CA PRO A 63 -10.32 -5.60 21.12
C PRO A 63 -10.86 -5.79 22.55
N VAL A 64 -10.45 -6.86 23.21
CA VAL A 64 -10.73 -7.09 24.64
C VAL A 64 -9.50 -6.69 25.43
N LYS A 65 -9.66 -5.75 26.36
CA LYS A 65 -8.62 -5.42 27.34
C LYS A 65 -8.90 -6.18 28.63
N SER A 66 -8.02 -7.07 29.05
CA SER A 66 -8.01 -7.56 30.43
C SER A 66 -7.46 -6.44 31.31
N LEU A 67 -8.33 -5.71 32.01
CA LEU A 67 -7.90 -4.91 33.14
C LEU A 67 -7.48 -5.88 34.26
N GLN A 68 -6.20 -6.27 34.26
CA GLN A 68 -5.55 -6.85 35.43
C GLN A 68 -4.27 -6.04 35.69
N ALA A 69 -4.48 -4.80 36.07
CA ALA A 69 -3.52 -3.95 36.76
C ALA A 69 -4.31 -2.94 37.59
N GLU A 70 -5.15 -3.44 38.51
CA GLU A 70 -5.63 -2.63 39.62
C GLU A 70 -5.61 -3.47 40.91
N SER A 71 -4.90 -2.92 41.90
CA SER A 71 -4.78 -3.24 43.33
C SER A 71 -4.24 -4.61 43.75
#